data_AF-A0A850MVR4-F1
#
_entry.id   AF-A0A850MVR4-F1
#
_cell.length_a   1.000
_cell.length_b   1.000
_cell.length_c   1.000
_cell.angle_alpha   90.00
_cell.angle_beta   90.00
_cell.angle_gamma   90.00
#
_symmetry.space_group_name_H-M   'P 1'
#
loop_
_entity.id
_entity.type
_entity.pdbx_description
1 polymer ?
#
loop_
_entity_poly.entity_id
_entity_poly.type
_entity_poly.pdbx_seq_one_letter_code
_entity_poly.pdbx_strand_id
1 'polypeptide(L)'
;MPRQKKLFKEEEIKEKELKRQQKVLADARDKRSREREIERETEKQRKLNRKPKNEFYQCECGIRLHWRVAYGRKSGCPQCHKPIPLSEIFE
;
A
#
# COMPACT_ATOMS: atom_id res chain seq x y z
N MET A 1 2.98 -59.08 -23.15
CA MET A 1 3.61 -57.78 -22.79
C MET A 1 2.54 -56.76 -22.38
N PRO A 2 2.26 -56.51 -21.09
CA PRO A 2 1.40 -55.39 -20.69
C PRO A 2 2.08 -54.53 -19.61
N ARG A 3 2.89 -53.54 -19.99
CA ARG A 3 3.48 -52.57 -19.04
C ARG A 3 3.05 -51.11 -19.26
N GLN A 4 2.38 -50.80 -20.37
CA GLN A 4 2.11 -49.40 -20.74
C GLN A 4 0.91 -48.76 -20.04
N LYS A 5 -0.09 -49.53 -19.56
CA LYS A 5 -1.31 -48.96 -18.93
C LYS A 5 -1.09 -48.30 -17.56
N LYS A 6 0.05 -48.53 -16.88
CA LYS A 6 0.32 -47.92 -15.56
C LYS A 6 0.94 -46.52 -15.66
N LEU A 7 1.73 -46.24 -16.71
CA LEU A 7 2.39 -44.92 -16.88
C LEU A 7 1.38 -43.77 -17.08
N PHE A 8 0.34 -43.96 -17.89
CA PHE A 8 -0.65 -42.90 -18.17
C PHE A 8 -1.46 -42.48 -16.93
N LYS A 9 -1.69 -43.40 -15.98
CA LYS A 9 -2.35 -43.06 -14.70
C LYS A 9 -1.47 -42.18 -13.82
N GLU A 10 -0.16 -42.39 -13.80
CA GLU A 10 0.78 -41.58 -13.01
C GLU A 10 0.96 -40.18 -13.62
N GLU A 11 0.95 -40.05 -14.94
CA GLU A 11 0.97 -38.75 -15.62
C GLU A 11 -0.31 -37.95 -15.36
N GLU A 12 -1.50 -38.57 -15.43
CA GLU A 12 -2.76 -37.88 -15.10
C GLU A 12 -2.82 -37.41 -13.64
N ILE A 13 -2.27 -38.18 -12.70
CA ILE A 13 -2.21 -37.80 -11.29
C ILE A 13 -1.27 -36.61 -11.10
N LYS A 14 -0.07 -36.65 -11.72
CA LYS A 14 0.89 -35.54 -11.68
C LYS A 14 0.32 -34.28 -12.32
N GLU A 15 -0.39 -34.40 -13.44
CA GLU A 15 -1.00 -33.25 -14.12
C GLU A 15 -2.12 -32.62 -13.27
N LYS A 16 -2.93 -33.45 -12.58
CA LYS A 16 -3.93 -32.96 -11.62
C LYS A 16 -3.29 -32.29 -10.40
N GLU A 17 -2.19 -32.83 -9.86
CA GLU A 17 -1.44 -32.18 -8.78
C GLU A 17 -0.83 -30.85 -9.22
N LEU A 18 -0.26 -30.78 -10.42
CA LEU A 18 0.31 -29.55 -10.96
C LEU A 18 -0.76 -28.46 -11.15
N LYS A 19 -1.95 -28.84 -11.65
CA LYS A 19 -3.11 -27.93 -11.76
C LYS A 19 -3.60 -27.46 -10.39
N ARG A 20 -3.58 -28.32 -9.36
CA ARG A 20 -3.90 -27.94 -7.98
C ARG A 20 -2.88 -26.95 -7.41
N GLN A 21 -1.58 -27.22 -7.59
CA GLN A 21 -0.52 -26.31 -7.15
C GLN A 21 -0.62 -24.94 -7.85
N GLN A 22 -0.88 -24.91 -9.16
CA GLN A 22 -1.08 -23.65 -9.89
C GLN A 22 -2.28 -22.86 -9.38
N LYS A 23 -3.41 -23.50 -9.06
CA LYS A 23 -4.56 -22.83 -8.45
C LYS A 23 -4.21 -22.20 -7.10
N VAL A 24 -3.55 -22.95 -6.22
CA VAL A 24 -3.15 -22.43 -4.90
C VAL A 24 -2.22 -21.22 -5.03
N LEU A 25 -1.29 -21.23 -6.00
CA LEU A 25 -0.41 -20.09 -6.27
C LEU A 25 -1.17 -18.89 -6.83
N ALA A 26 -2.16 -19.11 -7.70
CA ALA A 26 -3.00 -18.05 -8.24
C ALA A 26 -3.86 -17.40 -7.14
N ASP A 27 -4.48 -18.22 -6.29
CA ASP A 27 -5.29 -17.76 -5.16
C ASP A 27 -4.43 -16.98 -4.15
N ALA A 28 -3.21 -17.45 -3.87
CA ALA A 28 -2.26 -16.74 -3.01
C ALA A 28 -1.84 -15.38 -3.59
N ARG A 29 -1.71 -15.28 -4.92
CA ARG A 29 -1.37 -14.04 -5.62
C ARG A 29 -2.51 -13.04 -5.59
N ASP A 30 -3.74 -13.49 -5.81
CA ASP A 30 -4.95 -12.65 -5.70
C ASP A 30 -5.12 -12.15 -4.26
N LYS A 31 -4.97 -13.03 -3.27
CA LYS A 31 -5.01 -12.66 -1.85
C LYS A 31 -4.01 -11.55 -1.51
N ARG A 32 -2.75 -11.67 -1.95
CA ARG A 32 -1.75 -10.60 -1.77
C ARG A 32 -2.10 -9.31 -2.51
N SER A 33 -2.73 -9.41 -3.68
CA SER A 33 -3.17 -8.22 -4.43
C SER A 33 -4.25 -7.46 -3.66
N ARG A 34 -5.25 -8.18 -3.13
CA ARG A 34 -6.32 -7.61 -2.29
C ARG A 34 -5.78 -7.01 -1.00
N GLU A 35 -4.86 -7.69 -0.33
CA GLU A 35 -4.19 -7.16 0.88
C GLU A 35 -3.48 -5.83 0.60
N ARG A 36 -2.75 -5.73 -0.53
CA ARG A 36 -2.12 -4.46 -0.97
C ARG A 36 -3.14 -3.37 -1.30
N GLU A 37 -4.27 -3.73 -1.86
CA GLU A 37 -5.34 -2.78 -2.17
C GLU A 37 -5.96 -2.21 -0.89
N ILE A 38 -6.27 -3.08 0.07
CA ILE A 38 -6.73 -2.69 1.41
C ILE A 38 -5.69 -1.81 2.12
N GLU A 39 -4.41 -2.15 2.03
CA GLU A 39 -3.34 -1.32 2.61
C GLU A 39 -3.31 0.09 2.00
N ARG A 40 -3.43 0.21 0.67
CA ARG A 40 -3.50 1.53 0.01
C ARG A 40 -4.74 2.31 0.40
N GLU A 41 -5.90 1.67 0.50
CA GLU A 41 -7.14 2.32 0.92
C GLU A 41 -7.06 2.79 2.37
N THR A 42 -6.55 1.95 3.26
CA THR A 42 -6.36 2.33 4.67
C THR A 42 -5.35 3.47 4.82
N GLU A 43 -4.27 3.48 4.03
CA GLU A 43 -3.32 4.60 4.02
C GLU A 43 -3.95 5.89 3.48
N LYS A 44 -4.78 5.81 2.42
CA LYS A 44 -5.55 6.95 1.90
C LYS A 44 -6.53 7.47 2.96
N GLN A 45 -7.28 6.59 3.61
CA GLN A 45 -8.22 6.94 4.68
C GLN A 45 -7.50 7.58 5.87
N ARG A 46 -6.33 7.07 6.27
CA ARG A 46 -5.49 7.68 7.30
C ARG A 46 -5.04 9.09 6.92
N LYS A 47 -4.70 9.34 5.64
CA LYS A 47 -4.35 10.69 5.16
C LYS A 47 -5.54 11.64 5.14
N LEU A 48 -6.73 11.15 4.78
CA LEU A 48 -7.97 11.94 4.75
C LEU A 48 -8.51 12.26 6.15
N ASN A 49 -8.37 11.33 7.10
CA ASN A 49 -8.89 11.47 8.46
C ASN A 49 -7.98 12.25 9.40
N ARG A 50 -6.82 12.73 8.94
CA ARG A 50 -5.97 13.61 9.74
C ARG A 50 -6.64 14.97 9.88
N LYS A 51 -7.15 15.26 11.07
CA LYS A 51 -7.69 16.57 11.40
C LYS A 51 -6.51 17.53 11.60
N PRO A 52 -6.48 18.67 10.89
CA PRO A 52 -5.48 19.69 11.15
C PRO A 52 -5.73 20.26 12.56
N LYS A 53 -4.67 20.49 13.34
CA LYS A 53 -4.77 21.15 14.66
C LYS A 53 -5.33 22.56 14.52
N ASN A 54 -4.87 23.26 13.50
CA ASN A 54 -5.26 24.62 13.15
C ASN A 54 -5.39 24.75 11.63
N GLU A 55 -6.25 25.66 11.18
CA GLU A 55 -6.38 25.97 9.75
C GLU A 55 -5.09 26.60 9.16
N PHE A 56 -4.32 27.28 10.02
CA PHE A 56 -3.05 27.88 9.67
C PHE A 56 -1.91 27.32 10.52
N TYR A 57 -0.84 26.93 9.85
CA TYR A 57 0.46 26.63 10.43
C TYR A 57 1.29 27.93 10.51
N GLN A 58 1.88 28.20 11.67
CA GLN A 58 2.81 29.31 11.86
C GLN A 58 4.22 28.77 11.96
N CYS A 59 5.08 29.14 11.02
CA CYS A 59 6.48 28.74 11.04
C CYS A 59 7.28 29.65 11.99
N GLU A 60 8.39 29.14 12.52
CA GLU A 60 9.35 29.91 13.33
C GLU A 60 9.87 31.17 12.63
N CYS A 61 9.92 31.18 11.29
CA CYS A 61 10.32 32.36 10.52
C CYS A 61 9.22 33.43 10.42
N GLY A 62 8.10 33.25 11.11
CA GLY A 62 6.99 34.21 11.17
C GLY A 62 5.93 34.07 10.06
N ILE A 63 6.14 33.20 9.07
CA ILE A 63 5.15 33.01 8.00
C ILE A 63 3.95 32.19 8.48
N ARG A 64 2.75 32.61 8.09
CA ARG A 64 1.51 31.84 8.23
C ARG A 64 1.17 31.16 6.92
N LEU A 65 0.94 29.85 6.97
CA LEU A 65 0.58 29.03 5.82
C LEU A 65 -0.71 28.29 6.13
N HIS A 66 -1.63 28.23 5.15
CA HIS A 66 -2.76 27.33 5.25
C HIS A 66 -2.25 25.87 5.33
N TRP A 67 -2.83 25.04 6.20
CA TRP A 67 -2.35 23.69 6.50
C TRP A 67 -2.15 22.83 5.24
N ARG A 68 -3.02 22.97 4.23
CA ARG A 68 -2.88 22.27 2.94
C ARG A 68 -1.59 22.61 2.20
N VAL A 69 -1.17 23.88 2.25
CA VAL A 69 0.07 24.35 1.61
C VAL A 69 1.27 23.84 2.37
N ALA A 70 1.22 23.88 3.71
CA ALA A 70 2.27 23.35 4.57
C ALA A 70 2.44 21.83 4.37
N TYR A 71 1.34 21.08 4.27
CA TYR A 71 1.36 19.62 4.03
C TYR A 71 1.82 19.25 2.62
N GLY A 72 1.41 20.01 1.60
CA GLY A 72 1.73 19.73 0.21
C GLY A 72 3.19 20.01 -0.16
N ARG A 73 3.90 20.86 0.60
CA ARG A 73 5.28 21.25 0.31
C ARG A 73 6.29 20.27 0.90
N LYS A 74 6.88 19.44 0.03
CA LYS A 74 7.98 18.53 0.38
C LYS A 74 9.27 19.25 0.79
N SER A 75 9.49 20.45 0.28
CA SER A 75 10.69 21.27 0.56
C SER A 75 10.59 22.11 1.84
N GLY A 76 9.49 21.97 2.61
CA GLY A 76 9.28 22.72 3.84
C GLY A 76 8.74 24.13 3.61
N CYS A 77 8.98 25.00 4.59
CA CYS A 77 8.52 26.39 4.58
C CYS A 77 9.05 27.15 3.34
N PRO A 78 8.22 27.94 2.62
CA PRO A 78 8.67 28.64 1.42
C PRO A 78 9.66 29.78 1.70
N GLN A 79 9.74 30.26 2.94
CA GLN A 79 10.63 31.38 3.31
C GLN A 79 11.97 30.89 3.86
N CYS A 80 11.95 29.94 4.80
CA CYS A 80 13.15 29.48 5.49
C CYS A 80 13.59 28.07 5.07
N HIS A 81 12.85 27.39 4.19
CA HIS A 81 13.11 26.03 3.71
C HIS A 81 13.28 24.97 4.81
N LYS A 82 12.91 25.30 6.06
CA LYS A 82 12.92 24.34 7.16
C LYS A 82 11.82 23.31 6.94
N PRO A 83 12.08 22.02 7.22
CA PRO A 83 11.08 20.97 7.12
C PRO A 83 9.94 21.26 8.09
N ILE A 84 8.69 21.08 7.64
CA ILE A 84 7.51 21.29 8.48
C ILE A 84 7.09 19.93 9.05
N PRO A 85 7.21 19.71 10.37
CA PRO A 85 6.85 18.44 10.96
C PRO A 85 5.33 18.25 10.93
N LEU A 86 4.89 17.06 10.54
CA LEU A 86 3.46 16.75 10.42
C LEU A 86 2.72 16.82 11.76
N SER A 87 3.44 16.64 12.87
CA SER A 87 2.95 16.79 14.25
C SER A 87 2.56 18.23 14.61
N GLU A 88 3.05 19.24 13.90
CA GLU A 88 2.66 20.64 14.11
C GLU A 88 1.44 21.03 13.28
N ILE A 89 1.18 20.31 12.17
CA ILE A 89 0.03 20.56 11.29
C ILE A 89 -1.19 19.74 11.74
N PHE A 90 -1.01 18.47 12.11
CA PHE A 90 -2.09 17.52 12.40
C PHE A 90 -2.03 17.01 13.84
N GLU A 91 -3.20 16.67 14.38
CA GLU A 91 -3.38 16.04 15.69
C GLU A 91 -2.95 14.57 15.68
#